data_AF-A0A080Z3T4-F1
#
_entry.id   AF-A0A080Z3T4-F1
#
_cell.length_a   1.000
_cell.length_b   1.000
_cell.length_c   1.000
_cell.angle_alpha   90.00
_cell.angle_beta   90.00
_cell.angle_gamma   90.00
#
_symmetry.space_group_name_H-M   'P 1'
#
loop_
_entity.id
_entity.type
_entity.pdbx_description
1 polymer ?
#
loop_
_entity_poly.entity_id
_entity_poly.type
_entity_poly.pdbx_seq_one_letter_code
_entity_poly.pdbx_strand_id
1 'polypeptide(L)' 'PTLREIANDVGASPAQVLVAFSLANDFITLPKSTDAGRQKNNFDGVNVKLTSEQVEKLAALDEYLVVGWDPTKDHAV' A
#
# COMPACT_ATOMS: atom_id res chain seq x y z
N PRO A 1 0.76 -15.52 -1.68
CA PRO A 1 0.98 -14.50 -0.63
C PRO A 1 -0.14 -13.47 -0.63
N THR A 2 -0.59 -13.07 0.57
CA THR A 2 -1.81 -12.29 0.83
C THR A 2 -2.04 -11.12 -0.13
N LEU A 3 -1.03 -10.26 -0.36
CA LEU A 3 -1.17 -9.12 -1.27
C LEU A 3 -1.49 -9.53 -2.73
N ARG A 4 -0.90 -10.62 -3.22
CA ARG A 4 -1.17 -11.12 -4.59
C ARG A 4 -2.57 -11.74 -4.69
N GLU A 5 -3.02 -12.42 -3.64
CA GLU A 5 -4.38 -12.98 -3.60
C GLU A 5 -5.41 -11.85 -3.65
N ILE A 6 -5.27 -10.84 -2.78
CA ILE A 6 -6.16 -9.66 -2.80
C ILE A 6 -6.11 -8.93 -4.14
N ALA A 7 -4.92 -8.77 -4.74
CA ALA A 7 -4.77 -8.15 -6.05
C ALA A 7 -5.53 -8.91 -7.16
N ASN A 8 -5.48 -10.24 -7.14
CA ASN A 8 -6.24 -11.07 -8.06
C ASN A 8 -7.75 -10.95 -7.82
N ASP A 9 -8.20 -10.96 -6.55
CA ASP A 9 -9.62 -10.89 -6.18
C ASP A 9 -10.27 -9.58 -6.66
N VAL A 10 -9.54 -8.47 -6.59
CA VAL A 10 -10.04 -7.15 -7.01
C VAL A 10 -9.69 -6.80 -8.46
N GLY A 11 -8.99 -7.69 -9.18
CA GLY A 11 -8.60 -7.47 -10.58
C GLY A 11 -7.63 -6.29 -10.78
N ALA A 12 -6.73 -6.05 -9.83
CA ALA A 12 -5.79 -4.94 -9.86
C ALA A 12 -4.32 -5.41 -9.68
N SER A 13 -3.38 -4.51 -9.94
CA SER A 13 -1.97 -4.76 -9.62
C SER A 13 -1.69 -4.63 -8.11
N PRO A 14 -0.66 -5.32 -7.58
CA PRO A 14 -0.26 -5.14 -6.17
C PRO A 14 0.02 -3.69 -5.78
N ALA A 15 0.58 -2.89 -6.69
CA ALA A 15 0.84 -1.47 -6.45
C ALA A 15 -0.47 -0.67 -6.26
N GLN A 16 -1.49 -0.95 -7.08
CA GLN A 16 -2.80 -0.33 -6.95
C GLN A 16 -3.50 -0.73 -5.65
N VAL A 17 -3.36 -1.99 -5.22
CA VAL A 17 -3.90 -2.45 -3.93
C VAL A 17 -3.27 -1.67 -2.76
N LEU A 18 -1.96 -1.43 -2.77
CA LEU A 18 -1.30 -0.67 -1.70
C LEU A 18 -1.68 0.82 -1.69
N VAL A 19 -1.93 1.42 -2.87
CA VAL A 19 -2.51 2.75 -2.99
C VAL A 19 -3.91 2.77 -2.37
N ALA A 20 -4.78 1.82 -2.75
CA ALA A 20 -6.13 1.71 -2.22
C ALA A 20 -6.17 1.42 -0.71
N PHE A 21 -5.22 0.63 -0.21
CA PHE A 21 -5.06 0.36 1.21
C PHE A 21 -4.74 1.64 2.00
N SER A 22 -3.85 2.48 1.49
CA SER A 22 -3.58 3.80 2.11
C SER A 22 -4.86 4.65 2.16
N LEU A 23 -5.61 4.72 1.05
CA LEU A 23 -6.84 5.51 0.97
C LEU A 23 -7.95 4.97 1.88
N ALA A 24 -8.06 3.65 2.02
CA ALA A 24 -9.04 3.01 2.91
C ALA A 24 -8.75 3.28 4.41
N ASN A 25 -7.53 3.65 4.75
CA ASN A 25 -7.12 4.08 6.10
C ASN A 25 -7.11 5.61 6.27
N ASP A 26 -7.75 6.35 5.36
CA ASP A 26 -7.79 7.82 5.34
C ASP A 26 -6.39 8.49 5.28
N PHE A 27 -5.38 7.80 4.73
CA PHE A 27 -4.05 8.34 4.54
C PHE A 27 -3.87 9.03 3.18
N ILE A 28 -3.01 10.05 3.15
CA ILE A 28 -2.52 10.65 1.90
C ILE A 28 -1.39 9.77 1.35
N THR A 29 -1.63 9.13 0.21
CA THR A 29 -0.64 8.25 -0.44
C THR A 29 0.25 9.01 -1.43
N LEU A 30 1.56 8.78 -1.37
CA LEU A 30 2.57 9.45 -2.21
C LEU A 30 3.46 8.41 -2.93
N PRO A 31 2.91 7.62 -3.88
CA PRO A 31 3.66 6.55 -4.53
C PRO A 31 4.73 7.09 -5.49
N LYS A 32 6.01 6.88 -5.17
CA LYS A 32 7.14 7.35 -5.99
C LYS A 32 7.31 6.54 -7.27
N SER A 33 7.42 7.22 -8.41
CA SER A 33 7.86 6.63 -9.69
C SER A 33 8.43 7.71 -10.62
N THR A 34 9.42 7.34 -11.44
CA THR A 34 9.93 8.14 -12.57
C THR A 34 9.45 7.60 -13.93
N ASP A 35 8.83 6.42 -13.94
CA ASP A 35 8.25 5.81 -15.13
C ASP A 35 6.78 6.22 -15.26
N ALA A 36 6.42 6.78 -16.42
CA ALA A 36 5.08 7.32 -16.68
C ALA A 36 3.99 6.23 -16.66
N GLY A 37 4.30 5.03 -17.15
CA GLY A 37 3.36 3.89 -17.13
C GLY A 37 3.01 3.49 -15.70
N ARG A 38 4.03 3.40 -14.83
CA ARG A 38 3.86 3.13 -13.39
C ARG A 38 3.19 4.27 -12.65
N GLN A 39 3.46 5.53 -12.99
CA GLN A 39 2.75 6.68 -12.41
C GLN A 39 1.24 6.58 -12.70
N LYS A 40 0.87 6.31 -13.97
CA LYS A 40 -0.52 6.09 -14.35
C LYS A 40 -1.12 4.88 -13.64
N ASN A 41 -0.41 3.74 -13.61
CA ASN A 41 -0.88 2.54 -12.93
C ASN A 41 -1.13 2.78 -11.43
N ASN A 42 -0.22 3.49 -10.74
CA ASN A 42 -0.39 3.87 -9.35
C ASN A 42 -1.61 4.77 -9.16
N PHE A 43 -1.80 5.77 -10.03
CA PHE A 43 -2.95 6.67 -9.97
C PHE A 43 -4.28 5.93 -10.19
N ASP A 44 -4.34 4.99 -11.13
CA ASP A 44 -5.53 4.18 -11.40
C ASP A 44 -5.99 3.38 -10.15
N GLY A 45 -5.10 3.19 -9.16
CA GLY A 45 -5.40 2.56 -7.87
C GLY A 45 -6.45 3.29 -7.02
N VAL A 46 -6.72 4.58 -7.26
CA VAL A 46 -7.79 5.33 -6.58
C VAL A 46 -9.19 4.74 -6.82
N ASN A 47 -9.35 3.97 -7.90
CA ASN A 47 -10.61 3.34 -8.28
C ASN A 47 -10.82 1.97 -7.63
N VAL A 48 -9.78 1.40 -7.03
CA VAL A 48 -9.87 0.09 -6.36
C VAL A 48 -10.55 0.27 -5.01
N LYS A 49 -11.55 -0.57 -4.72
CA LYS A 49 -12.26 -0.61 -3.44
C LYS A 49 -11.94 -1.93 -2.74
N LEU A 50 -11.38 -1.84 -1.53
CA LEU A 50 -11.11 -2.98 -0.68
C LEU A 50 -12.26 -3.18 0.31
N THR A 51 -12.56 -4.43 0.64
CA THR A 51 -13.49 -4.74 1.74
C THR A 51 -12.80 -4.55 3.09
N SER A 52 -13.57 -4.40 4.17
CA SER A 52 -13.01 -4.31 5.53
C SER A 52 -12.14 -5.52 5.87
N GLU A 53 -12.55 -6.73 5.46
CA GLU A 53 -11.76 -7.95 5.68
C GLU A 53 -10.42 -7.92 4.92
N GLN A 54 -10.38 -7.40 3.69
CA GLN A 54 -9.14 -7.26 2.93
C GLN A 54 -8.21 -6.22 3.57
N VAL A 55 -8.77 -5.11 4.07
CA VAL A 55 -8.01 -4.09 4.80
C VAL A 55 -7.41 -4.68 6.09
N GLU A 56 -8.19 -5.42 6.86
CA GLU A 56 -7.72 -6.10 8.07
C GLU A 56 -6.61 -7.12 7.77
N LYS A 57 -6.76 -7.94 6.71
CA LYS A 57 -5.72 -8.89 6.27
C LYS A 57 -4.41 -8.21 5.91
N LEU A 58 -4.46 -7.02 5.29
CA LEU A 58 -3.26 -6.26 4.95
C LEU A 58 -2.64 -5.60 6.19
N ALA A 59 -3.46 -5.06 7.10
CA ALA A 59 -2.98 -4.47 8.35
C ALA A 59 -2.28 -5.50 9.25
N ALA A 60 -2.73 -6.75 9.25
CA ALA A 60 -2.11 -7.84 10.01
C ALA A 60 -0.69 -8.24 9.53
N LEU A 61 -0.21 -7.67 8.41
CA LEU A 61 1.15 -7.90 7.89
C LEU A 61 2.18 -6.91 8.45
N ASP A 62 1.83 -6.04 9.39
CA ASP A 62 2.80 -5.16 10.03
C ASP A 62 3.84 -5.96 10.83
N GLU A 63 5.11 -5.75 10.50
CA GLU A 63 6.27 -6.38 11.15
C GLU A 63 7.15 -5.35 11.86
N TYR A 64 6.72 -4.08 11.93
CA TYR A 64 7.57 -2.96 12.35
C TYR A 64 8.87 -2.87 11.52
N LEU A 65 8.81 -3.25 10.22
CA LEU A 65 9.97 -3.20 9.34
C LEU A 65 10.24 -1.76 8.89
N VAL A 66 11.34 -1.17 9.37
CA VAL A 66 11.82 0.14 8.91
C VAL A 66 12.82 -0.04 7.77
N VAL A 67 12.46 0.43 6.58
CA VAL A 67 13.30 0.31 5.36
C VAL A 67 14.20 1.53 5.09
N GLY A 68 14.10 2.54 5.94
CA GLY A 68 14.87 3.78 5.84
C GLY A 68 15.51 4.09 7.19
N TRP A 69 15.08 5.20 7.78
CA TRP A 69 15.57 5.70 9.05
C TRP A 69 14.46 5.65 10.10
N ASP A 70 14.77 5.19 11.32
CA ASP A 70 13.83 5.14 12.45
C ASP A 70 14.05 6.35 13.38
N PRO A 71 13.20 7.39 13.32
CA PRO A 71 13.36 8.58 14.17
C PRO A 71 13.30 8.30 15.67
N THR A 72 12.76 7.15 16.09
CA THR A 72 12.57 6.80 17.51
C THR A 72 13.72 5.96 18.06
N LYS A 73 14.48 5.28 17.19
CA LYS A 73 15.62 4.44 17.58
C LYS A 73 16.97 5.03 17.17
N ASP A 74 17.05 5.62 15.99
CA ASP A 74 18.31 6.10 15.42
C ASP A 74 18.70 7.51 15.94
N HIS A 75 17.78 8.21 16.65
CA HIS A 75 18.01 9.53 17.26
C HIS A 75 17.87 9.52 18.78
N ALA A 76 17.88 8.34 19.39
CA ALA A 76 18.00 8.24 20.83
C ALA A 76 19.37 8.80 21.26
N VAL A 77 19.35 10.00 21.87
CA VAL A 77 20.48 10.57 22.63
C VAL A 77 20.69 9.83 23.94
#